data_AF-A0A6N8EBI0-F1
#
_entry.id   AF-A0A6N8EBI0-F1
#
_cell.length_a   1.000
_cell.length_b   1.000
_cell.length_c   1.000
_cell.angle_alpha   90.00
_cell.angle_beta   90.00
_cell.angle_gamma   90.00
#
_symmetry.space_group_name_H-M   'P 1'
#
loop_
_entity.id
_entity.type
_entity.pdbx_description
1 polymer ?
#
loop_
_entity_poly.entity_id
_entity_poly.type
_entity_poly.pdbx_seq_one_letter_code
_entity_poly.pdbx_strand_id
1 'polypeptide(L)'
;MRIWFGALALLVSFDLLAAIPATPVMTVYKFNGPMEVPYYDADRFARAGTAAGRAGTLVQGTSVIPCLVIRNGEPLTDGSGTPYVGFEVVVDPRSATQASTEVFKRAVAERKELQVRNHHCPASVRNVINVRELYALEKAPFFDPPRSGRRSGSAGGTSELDRIVRAFHDSSECAAVNARLTRRRQSLERAWNDFSARRSDLGSPTTLARAKHLDYALRTALYEGHLGRGCNAYGACERNIVVLSIRNRAVGQCQRGQGCTFPGDFQGVSSAPAQYNIWDEYLTQISGLTACYLRPDLADRDNYAKLQAMYAQTVPDAEQILYGGDAGLRAVFPDNRLSDLTTTRHYYHAPAMGQCFPNHDRVEYMSGAVARNGRDFALIANTRIEVGSKSGSGYAFKQFLVTQEPDRDVIKIRDTYPGFLVDARKVSLKRPGSCPAYGIPGGCRSAGTGRYRKVPSWLSAGDPVEIHCRIADRGETCKGSGSKRSVSVGGVCDKEMRPVARVP
;
A
#
# COMPACT_ATOMS: atom_id res chain seq x y z
N MET A 1 -79.94 -12.20 9.32
CA MET A 1 -78.97 -12.09 8.21
C MET A 1 -78.23 -10.77 8.41
N ARG A 2 -76.98 -10.82 8.91
CA ARG A 2 -75.72 -10.86 8.13
C ARG A 2 -75.51 -9.52 7.38
N ILE A 3 -74.42 -8.75 7.49
CA ILE A 3 -73.06 -8.94 8.01
C ILE A 3 -72.45 -7.52 8.19
N TRP A 4 -71.68 -7.32 9.26
CA TRP A 4 -70.73 -6.21 9.49
C TRP A 4 -69.71 -6.07 8.36
N PHE A 5 -69.19 -4.86 8.08
CA PHE A 5 -67.74 -4.68 7.88
C PHE A 5 -67.35 -3.22 8.14
N GLY A 6 -66.68 -3.00 9.27
CA GLY A 6 -65.85 -1.82 9.50
C GLY A 6 -64.54 -1.97 8.74
N ALA A 7 -64.12 -0.91 8.06
CA ALA A 7 -62.78 -0.81 7.48
C ALA A 7 -61.84 -0.25 8.54
N LEU A 8 -61.13 -1.16 9.22
CA LEU A 8 -59.98 -0.86 10.04
C LEU A 8 -58.85 -0.41 9.11
N ALA A 9 -58.47 0.87 9.19
CA ALA A 9 -57.26 1.37 8.56
C ALA A 9 -56.05 0.76 9.27
N LEU A 10 -55.54 -0.35 8.73
CA LEU A 10 -54.21 -0.88 9.05
C LEU A 10 -53.17 0.11 8.51
N LEU A 11 -52.76 1.03 9.38
CA LEU A 11 -51.45 1.68 9.30
C LEU A 11 -50.39 0.58 9.43
N VAL A 12 -50.03 -0.04 8.29
CA VAL A 12 -48.78 -0.77 8.17
C VAL A 12 -47.69 0.29 8.20
N SER A 13 -47.25 0.65 9.40
CA SER A 13 -45.96 1.27 9.60
C SER A 13 -44.93 0.29 9.08
N PHE A 14 -44.51 0.45 7.82
CA PHE A 14 -43.21 -0.04 7.41
C PHE A 14 -42.22 0.72 8.26
N ASP A 15 -41.78 0.12 9.37
CA ASP A 15 -40.47 0.42 9.91
C ASP A 15 -39.50 0.18 8.75
N LEU A 16 -39.18 1.26 8.03
CA LEU A 16 -37.98 1.37 7.22
C LEU A 16 -36.83 1.18 8.22
N LEU A 17 -36.55 -0.08 8.55
CA LEU A 17 -35.44 -0.48 9.39
C LEU A 17 -34.21 0.16 8.77
N ALA A 18 -33.65 1.15 9.45
CA ALA A 18 -32.51 1.92 8.96
C ALA A 18 -31.34 0.96 8.73
N ALA A 19 -31.18 0.54 7.48
CA ALA A 19 -30.17 -0.40 7.05
C ALA A 19 -28.89 0.39 6.75
N ILE A 20 -27.82 0.09 7.47
CA ILE A 20 -26.51 0.69 7.31
C ILE A 20 -25.57 -0.30 6.58
N PRO A 21 -24.55 0.17 5.84
CA PRO A 21 -23.58 -0.73 5.23
C PRO A 21 -22.87 -1.57 6.28
N ALA A 22 -22.76 -2.87 6.07
CA ALA A 22 -22.06 -3.76 6.99
C ALA A 22 -20.56 -3.40 7.09
N THR A 23 -19.91 -3.76 8.20
CA THR A 23 -18.45 -3.56 8.34
C THR A 23 -17.70 -4.27 7.21
N PRO A 24 -16.72 -3.62 6.56
CA PRO A 24 -15.95 -4.28 5.50
C PRO A 24 -15.01 -5.34 6.10
N VAL A 25 -14.45 -6.18 5.23
CA VAL A 25 -13.23 -6.92 5.60
C VAL A 25 -12.13 -5.90 5.85
N MET A 26 -11.47 -6.01 7.00
CA MET A 26 -10.34 -5.17 7.39
C MET A 26 -9.11 -6.03 7.63
N THR A 27 -7.94 -5.44 7.54
CA THR A 27 -6.66 -6.13 7.69
C THR A 27 -5.90 -5.58 8.88
N VAL A 28 -5.35 -6.47 9.71
CA VAL A 28 -4.38 -6.11 10.74
C VAL A 28 -3.15 -5.54 10.05
N TYR A 29 -2.94 -4.23 10.18
CA TYR A 29 -1.89 -3.54 9.46
C TYR A 29 -1.31 -2.36 10.24
N LYS A 30 0.02 -2.30 10.27
CA LYS A 30 0.78 -1.14 10.71
C LYS A 30 2.07 -1.08 9.92
N PHE A 31 2.26 0.00 9.16
CA PHE A 31 3.50 0.21 8.40
C PHE A 31 4.71 0.14 9.31
N ASN A 32 5.67 -0.74 8.95
CA ASN A 32 6.87 -1.03 9.75
C ASN A 32 6.57 -1.34 11.24
N GLY A 33 5.40 -1.92 11.52
CA GLY A 33 4.97 -2.33 12.84
C GLY A 33 5.49 -3.71 13.25
N PRO A 34 5.27 -4.11 14.51
CA PRO A 34 5.58 -5.46 14.95
C PRO A 34 4.76 -6.49 14.16
N MET A 35 5.36 -7.66 13.94
CA MET A 35 4.71 -8.77 13.23
C MET A 35 3.44 -9.23 13.94
N GLU A 36 3.44 -9.22 15.28
CA GLU A 36 2.32 -9.66 16.11
C GLU A 36 1.62 -8.46 16.75
N VAL A 37 0.29 -8.44 16.66
CA VAL A 37 -0.59 -7.42 17.24
C VAL A 37 -1.46 -8.09 18.30
N PRO A 38 -1.46 -7.59 19.55
CA PRO A 38 -2.21 -8.23 20.63
C PRO A 38 -3.72 -8.02 20.50
N TYR A 39 -4.47 -9.03 20.92
CA TYR A 39 -5.90 -8.92 21.24
C TYR A 39 -6.14 -9.33 22.69
N TYR A 40 -7.31 -8.98 23.20
CA TYR A 40 -7.69 -9.10 24.61
C TYR A 40 -8.99 -9.89 24.74
N ASP A 41 -9.17 -10.54 25.89
CA ASP A 41 -10.48 -11.07 26.25
C ASP A 41 -11.42 -9.90 26.58
N ALA A 42 -12.62 -9.92 26.02
CA ALA A 42 -13.57 -8.82 26.08
C ALA A 42 -14.02 -8.51 27.51
N ASP A 43 -14.24 -9.54 28.34
CA ASP A 43 -14.77 -9.36 29.68
C ASP A 43 -13.68 -8.89 30.64
N ARG A 44 -12.45 -9.40 30.49
CA ARG A 44 -11.29 -8.85 31.22
C ARG A 44 -10.96 -7.43 30.77
N PHE A 45 -11.00 -7.15 29.46
CA PHE A 45 -10.79 -5.80 28.91
C PHE A 45 -11.84 -4.82 29.45
N ALA A 46 -13.11 -5.20 29.54
CA ALA A 46 -14.16 -4.35 30.09
C ALA A 46 -13.88 -3.91 31.54
N ARG A 47 -13.16 -4.73 32.32
CA ARG A 47 -12.81 -4.44 33.72
C ARG A 47 -11.53 -3.64 33.90
N ALA A 48 -10.49 -3.94 33.10
CA ALA A 48 -9.13 -3.45 33.34
C ALA A 48 -8.47 -2.82 32.09
N GLY A 49 -9.19 -2.66 30.99
CA GLY A 49 -8.64 -2.22 29.71
C GLY A 49 -7.48 -3.12 29.26
N THR A 50 -6.42 -2.52 28.72
CA THR A 50 -5.23 -3.26 28.28
C THR A 50 -4.40 -3.83 29.44
N ALA A 51 -4.63 -3.39 30.68
CA ALA A 51 -3.97 -3.95 31.87
C ALA A 51 -4.47 -5.35 32.22
N ALA A 52 -5.58 -5.81 31.61
CA ALA A 52 -6.08 -7.17 31.69
C ALA A 52 -5.09 -8.26 31.23
N GLY A 53 -4.03 -7.87 30.52
CA GLY A 53 -3.11 -8.77 29.83
C GLY A 53 -3.66 -9.24 28.48
N ARG A 54 -2.76 -9.53 27.54
CA ARG A 54 -3.14 -10.03 26.20
C ARG A 54 -3.73 -11.44 26.30
N ALA A 55 -4.78 -11.71 25.52
CA ALA A 55 -5.35 -13.04 25.36
C ALA A 55 -4.66 -13.84 24.23
N GLY A 56 -4.09 -13.14 23.25
CA GLY A 56 -3.31 -13.71 22.16
C GLY A 56 -2.85 -12.63 21.17
N THR A 57 -2.45 -13.05 19.98
CA THR A 57 -1.99 -12.16 18.90
C THR A 57 -2.56 -12.54 17.54
N LEU A 58 -2.80 -11.54 16.71
CA LEU A 58 -2.95 -11.67 15.25
C LEU A 58 -1.64 -11.24 14.58
N VAL A 59 -1.39 -11.68 13.35
CA VAL A 59 -0.19 -11.27 12.61
C VAL A 59 -0.53 -10.15 11.62
N GLN A 60 0.47 -9.35 11.26
CA GLN A 60 0.36 -8.40 10.14
C GLN A 60 -0.17 -9.12 8.89
N GLY A 61 -1.23 -8.57 8.29
CA GLY A 61 -1.94 -9.14 7.15
C GLY A 61 -3.11 -10.05 7.48
N THR A 62 -3.38 -10.38 8.76
CA THR A 62 -4.60 -11.09 9.13
C THR A 62 -5.82 -10.29 8.68
N SER A 63 -6.65 -10.90 7.85
CA SER A 63 -7.90 -10.30 7.37
C SER A 63 -9.05 -10.73 8.28
N VAL A 64 -9.85 -9.77 8.73
CA VAL A 64 -10.91 -9.95 9.70
C VAL A 64 -12.18 -9.20 9.31
N ILE A 65 -13.34 -9.66 9.79
CA ILE A 65 -14.58 -8.89 9.77
C ILE A 65 -14.84 -8.40 11.20
N PRO A 66 -14.75 -7.08 11.47
CA PRO A 66 -14.91 -6.55 12.82
C PRO A 66 -16.38 -6.34 13.18
N CYS A 67 -16.67 -6.40 14.48
CA CYS A 67 -17.98 -6.09 15.06
C CYS A 67 -17.80 -5.40 16.42
N LEU A 68 -18.83 -4.72 16.92
CA LEU A 68 -18.85 -4.04 18.21
C LEU A 68 -19.33 -5.01 19.29
N VAL A 69 -18.44 -5.34 20.23
CA VAL A 69 -18.84 -6.09 21.42
C VAL A 69 -19.60 -5.16 22.36
N ILE A 70 -20.85 -5.52 22.67
CA ILE A 70 -21.72 -4.74 23.56
C ILE A 70 -21.69 -5.35 24.96
N ARG A 71 -21.47 -4.51 25.98
CA ARG A 71 -21.53 -4.85 27.41
C ARG A 71 -22.28 -3.75 28.14
N ASN A 72 -23.23 -4.12 28.99
CA ASN A 72 -24.08 -3.18 29.72
C ASN A 72 -24.76 -2.13 28.80
N GLY A 73 -25.16 -2.57 27.61
CA GLY A 73 -25.79 -1.71 26.60
C GLY A 73 -24.83 -0.79 25.83
N GLU A 74 -23.51 -0.91 26.04
CA GLU A 74 -22.51 -0.02 25.43
C GLU A 74 -21.37 -0.77 24.72
N PRO A 75 -20.82 -0.24 23.62
CA PRO A 75 -19.62 -0.80 22.99
C PRO A 75 -18.38 -0.62 23.87
N LEU A 76 -17.48 -1.60 23.82
CA LEU A 76 -16.18 -1.52 24.48
C LEU A 76 -15.30 -0.45 23.80
N THR A 77 -14.94 0.59 24.55
CA THR A 77 -14.07 1.69 24.09
C THR A 77 -12.99 2.01 25.13
N ASP A 78 -11.88 2.61 24.70
CA ASP A 78 -10.95 3.25 25.64
C ASP A 78 -11.48 4.62 26.13
N GLY A 79 -10.75 5.26 27.05
CA GLY A 79 -11.13 6.56 27.60
C GLY A 79 -11.28 7.67 26.54
N SER A 80 -10.59 7.55 25.41
CA SER A 80 -10.70 8.48 24.26
C SER A 80 -11.81 8.11 23.28
N GLY A 81 -12.63 7.11 23.59
CA GLY A 81 -13.71 6.60 22.73
C GLY A 81 -13.24 5.72 21.58
N THR A 82 -11.98 5.25 21.56
CA THR A 82 -11.51 4.34 20.52
C THR A 82 -12.13 2.96 20.71
N PRO A 83 -12.83 2.39 19.71
CA PRO A 83 -13.42 1.06 19.82
C PRO A 83 -12.39 -0.05 19.96
N TYR A 84 -12.67 -1.00 20.85
CA TYR A 84 -12.05 -2.32 20.86
C TYR A 84 -13.08 -3.30 20.30
N VAL A 85 -12.85 -3.75 19.06
CA VAL A 85 -13.81 -4.48 18.24
C VAL A 85 -13.59 -5.97 18.38
N GLY A 86 -14.68 -6.73 18.42
CA GLY A 86 -14.63 -8.16 18.18
C GLY A 86 -14.34 -8.44 16.71
N PHE A 87 -13.95 -9.67 16.39
CA PHE A 87 -13.54 -10.02 15.03
C PHE A 87 -13.79 -11.49 14.71
N GLU A 88 -14.12 -11.74 13.44
CA GLU A 88 -14.03 -13.03 12.78
C GLU A 88 -12.80 -13.04 11.87
N VAL A 89 -11.98 -14.10 11.90
CA VAL A 89 -10.81 -14.22 11.02
C VAL A 89 -11.24 -14.81 9.68
N VAL A 90 -10.98 -14.08 8.59
CA VAL A 90 -11.21 -14.52 7.21
C VAL A 90 -9.98 -15.23 6.65
N VAL A 91 -8.80 -14.62 6.82
CA VAL A 91 -7.52 -15.19 6.39
C VAL A 91 -6.45 -14.92 7.45
N ASP A 92 -5.76 -15.99 7.86
CA ASP A 92 -4.56 -15.92 8.69
C ASP A 92 -3.30 -16.18 7.84
N PRO A 93 -2.40 -15.20 7.67
CA PRO A 93 -1.17 -15.36 6.91
C PRO A 93 -0.25 -16.49 7.36
N ARG A 94 -0.38 -16.97 8.61
CA ARG A 94 0.42 -18.08 9.13
C ARG A 94 0.10 -19.42 8.48
N SER A 95 -1.17 -19.61 8.08
CA SER A 95 -1.68 -20.86 7.50
C SER A 95 -2.24 -20.68 6.09
N ALA A 96 -2.28 -19.45 5.58
CA ALA A 96 -2.80 -19.14 4.27
C ALA A 96 -2.06 -19.91 3.15
N THR A 97 -2.86 -20.36 2.19
CA THR A 97 -2.40 -21.00 0.95
C THR A 97 -2.92 -20.23 -0.24
N GLN A 98 -2.60 -20.67 -1.46
CA GLN A 98 -3.13 -20.06 -2.68
C GLN A 98 -4.66 -19.96 -2.69
N ALA A 99 -5.36 -20.96 -2.13
CA ALA A 99 -6.82 -20.99 -2.04
C ALA A 99 -7.39 -19.86 -1.15
N SER A 100 -6.62 -19.37 -0.18
CA SER A 100 -7.02 -18.26 0.69
C SER A 100 -7.25 -16.95 -0.09
N THR A 101 -6.65 -16.80 -1.27
CA THR A 101 -6.88 -15.65 -2.17
C THR A 101 -8.36 -15.52 -2.54
N GLU A 102 -9.00 -16.63 -2.92
CA GLU A 102 -10.40 -16.62 -3.34
C GLU A 102 -11.37 -16.53 -2.15
N VAL A 103 -10.99 -17.11 -1.00
CA VAL A 103 -11.73 -16.92 0.27
C VAL A 103 -11.80 -15.44 0.63
N PHE A 104 -10.67 -14.72 0.57
CA PHE A 104 -10.62 -13.29 0.83
C PHE A 104 -11.50 -12.50 -0.15
N LYS A 105 -11.37 -12.73 -1.46
CA LYS A 105 -12.13 -12.01 -2.49
C LYS A 105 -13.63 -12.20 -2.32
N ARG A 106 -14.08 -13.42 -2.04
CA ARG A 106 -15.49 -13.73 -1.79
C ARG A 106 -16.00 -12.98 -0.56
N ALA A 107 -15.27 -13.01 0.56
CA ALA A 107 -15.66 -12.28 1.77
C ALA A 107 -15.74 -10.76 1.52
N VAL A 108 -14.80 -10.18 0.76
CA VAL A 108 -14.87 -8.75 0.38
C VAL A 108 -16.12 -8.45 -0.45
N ALA A 109 -16.42 -9.27 -1.46
CA ALA A 109 -17.59 -9.08 -2.32
C ALA A 109 -18.90 -9.18 -1.52
N GLU A 110 -19.06 -10.22 -0.70
CA GLU A 110 -20.23 -10.43 0.15
C GLU A 110 -20.47 -9.24 1.10
N ARG A 111 -19.41 -8.68 1.70
CA ARG A 111 -19.54 -7.55 2.63
C ARG A 111 -19.89 -6.23 1.97
N LYS A 112 -19.52 -6.01 0.69
CA LYS A 112 -19.81 -4.75 -0.03
C LYS A 112 -21.29 -4.52 -0.28
N GLU A 113 -22.06 -5.58 -0.48
CA GLU A 113 -23.48 -5.51 -0.82
C GLU A 113 -24.38 -5.63 0.41
N LEU A 114 -23.82 -6.09 1.53
CA LEU A 114 -24.58 -6.37 2.74
C LEU A 114 -24.95 -5.10 3.49
N GLN A 115 -26.24 -4.97 3.81
CA GLN A 115 -26.74 -4.00 4.77
C GLN A 115 -27.20 -4.70 6.06
N VAL A 116 -27.01 -4.02 7.19
CA VAL A 116 -27.33 -4.52 8.53
C VAL A 116 -27.98 -3.42 9.34
N ARG A 117 -28.65 -3.79 10.43
CA ARG A 117 -29.23 -2.82 11.37
C ARG A 117 -28.16 -2.13 12.24
N ASN A 118 -27.19 -2.91 12.68
CA ASN A 118 -26.11 -2.47 13.56
C ASN A 118 -24.87 -3.35 13.32
N HIS A 119 -23.75 -2.95 13.90
CA HIS A 119 -22.48 -3.68 13.81
C HIS A 119 -22.22 -4.54 15.04
N HIS A 120 -23.24 -4.98 15.78
CA HIS A 120 -23.03 -5.72 17.02
C HIS A 120 -22.42 -7.10 16.76
N CYS A 121 -21.57 -7.55 17.67
CA CYS A 121 -21.05 -8.91 17.63
C CYS A 121 -22.11 -9.93 18.06
N PRO A 122 -22.08 -11.15 17.49
CA PRO A 122 -22.74 -12.30 18.09
C PRO A 122 -22.24 -12.54 19.53
N ALA A 123 -23.10 -13.15 20.37
CA ALA A 123 -22.80 -13.40 21.79
C ALA A 123 -21.61 -14.35 22.02
N SER A 124 -21.20 -15.13 21.00
CA SER A 124 -20.06 -16.03 21.02
C SER A 124 -18.71 -15.31 20.94
N VAL A 125 -18.66 -14.05 20.52
CA VAL A 125 -17.41 -13.31 20.38
C VAL A 125 -16.84 -12.95 21.76
N ARG A 126 -15.66 -13.49 22.05
CA ARG A 126 -14.95 -13.32 23.33
C ARG A 126 -13.73 -12.42 23.28
N ASN A 127 -13.17 -12.18 22.10
CA ASN A 127 -11.92 -11.44 21.96
C ASN A 127 -12.15 -10.08 21.30
N VAL A 128 -11.36 -9.08 21.68
CA VAL A 128 -11.36 -7.74 21.10
C VAL A 128 -9.97 -7.24 20.75
N ILE A 129 -9.88 -6.44 19.69
CA ILE A 129 -8.66 -5.79 19.22
C ILE A 129 -8.90 -4.29 19.05
N ASN A 130 -7.87 -3.48 19.24
CA ASN A 130 -7.94 -2.04 18.97
C ASN A 130 -8.20 -1.81 17.47
N VAL A 131 -9.30 -1.13 17.14
CA VAL A 131 -9.66 -0.90 15.72
C VAL A 131 -8.63 -0.09 14.94
N ARG A 132 -7.77 0.68 15.62
CA ARG A 132 -6.69 1.44 14.96
C ARG A 132 -5.60 0.57 14.34
N GLU A 133 -5.57 -0.71 14.70
CA GLU A 133 -4.68 -1.70 14.09
C GLU A 133 -5.32 -2.35 12.85
N LEU A 134 -6.56 -2.00 12.51
CA LEU A 134 -7.30 -2.54 11.38
C LEU A 134 -7.44 -1.48 10.28
N TYR A 135 -7.20 -1.88 9.03
CA TYR A 135 -7.35 -1.02 7.84
C TYR A 135 -8.27 -1.68 6.82
N ALA A 136 -9.16 -0.90 6.19
CA ALA A 136 -10.04 -1.39 5.13
C ALA A 136 -9.25 -1.52 3.82
N LEU A 137 -8.54 -2.64 3.65
CA LEU A 137 -7.68 -2.92 2.51
C LEU A 137 -8.28 -4.07 1.71
N GLU A 138 -8.56 -3.83 0.42
CA GLU A 138 -9.23 -4.80 -0.45
C GLU A 138 -8.26 -5.67 -1.27
N LYS A 139 -6.95 -5.58 -0.98
CA LYS A 139 -5.93 -6.34 -1.71
C LYS A 139 -5.79 -7.73 -1.11
N ALA A 140 -6.11 -8.73 -1.92
CA ALA A 140 -6.00 -10.14 -1.55
C ALA A 140 -4.53 -10.57 -1.37
N PRO A 141 -4.26 -11.59 -0.56
CA PRO A 141 -2.96 -12.26 -0.54
C PRO A 141 -2.52 -12.70 -1.94
N PHE A 142 -1.23 -12.56 -2.21
CA PHE A 142 -0.63 -12.89 -3.50
C PHE A 142 0.24 -14.14 -3.41
N PHE A 143 0.05 -15.07 -4.34
CA PHE A 143 0.88 -16.26 -4.54
C PHE A 143 1.24 -16.37 -6.01
N ASP A 144 2.51 -16.73 -6.28
CA ASP A 144 2.93 -17.07 -7.63
C ASP A 144 2.14 -18.29 -8.15
N PRO A 145 1.79 -18.32 -9.45
CA PRO A 145 1.24 -19.51 -10.05
C PRO A 145 2.20 -20.71 -9.90
N PRO A 146 1.64 -21.92 -9.70
CA PRO A 146 2.42 -23.15 -9.75
C PRO A 146 3.25 -23.22 -11.04
N ARG A 147 4.43 -23.86 -10.95
CA ARG A 147 5.24 -24.11 -12.14
C ARG A 147 4.48 -24.96 -13.13
N SER A 148 4.46 -24.54 -14.39
CA SER A 148 4.11 -25.46 -15.47
C SER A 148 5.21 -26.53 -15.54
N GLY A 149 4.86 -27.80 -15.74
CA GLY A 149 5.84 -28.89 -15.87
C GLY A 149 6.78 -28.74 -17.08
N ARG A 150 6.61 -27.70 -17.90
CA ARG A 150 7.44 -27.38 -19.06
C ARG A 150 8.71 -26.66 -18.58
N ARG A 151 9.80 -27.43 -18.42
CA ARG A 151 11.14 -26.86 -18.23
C ARG A 151 11.59 -26.24 -19.55
N SER A 152 11.43 -24.93 -19.68
CA SER A 152 12.29 -24.14 -20.57
C SER A 152 13.37 -23.54 -19.68
N GLY A 153 14.63 -23.86 -19.93
CA GLY A 153 15.73 -23.31 -19.14
C GLY A 153 15.78 -21.79 -19.30
N SER A 154 16.26 -21.09 -18.27
CA SER A 154 16.60 -19.66 -18.31
C SER A 154 17.82 -19.38 -19.23
N ALA A 155 17.71 -19.69 -20.52
CA ALA A 155 18.71 -19.33 -21.52
C ALA A 155 18.38 -17.93 -22.05
N GLY A 156 18.78 -16.90 -21.31
CA GLY A 156 18.58 -15.51 -21.71
C GLY A 156 19.19 -14.53 -20.72
N GLY A 157 19.51 -13.34 -21.22
CA GLY A 157 19.98 -12.19 -20.43
C GLY A 157 20.87 -11.28 -21.27
N THR A 158 20.73 -9.96 -21.11
CA THR A 158 21.47 -8.96 -21.90
C THR A 158 22.87 -8.68 -21.36
N SER A 159 23.16 -9.11 -20.13
CA SER A 159 24.44 -8.94 -19.42
C SER A 159 24.76 -10.19 -18.57
N GLU A 160 25.94 -10.23 -17.95
CA GLU A 160 26.28 -11.28 -16.97
C GLU A 160 25.36 -11.24 -15.74
N LEU A 161 25.10 -10.04 -15.19
CA LEU A 161 24.26 -9.89 -14.00
C LEU A 161 22.80 -10.30 -14.29
N ASP A 162 22.24 -9.89 -15.42
CA ASP A 162 20.88 -10.26 -15.85
C ASP A 162 20.74 -11.79 -15.98
N ARG A 163 21.71 -12.48 -16.59
CA ARG A 163 21.70 -13.95 -16.68
C ARG A 163 21.62 -14.61 -15.30
N ILE A 164 22.38 -14.10 -14.32
CA ILE A 164 22.36 -14.62 -12.95
C ILE A 164 21.02 -14.36 -12.27
N VAL A 165 20.46 -13.14 -12.42
CA VAL A 165 19.15 -12.80 -11.86
C VAL A 165 18.07 -13.70 -12.43
N ARG A 166 18.04 -13.92 -13.74
CA ARG A 166 17.07 -14.85 -14.36
C ARG A 166 17.24 -16.29 -13.87
N ALA A 167 18.49 -16.75 -13.73
CA ALA A 167 18.78 -18.07 -13.16
C ALA A 167 18.29 -18.21 -11.71
N PHE A 168 18.39 -17.15 -10.88
CA PHE A 168 17.81 -17.14 -9.54
C PHE A 168 16.28 -17.23 -9.59
N HIS A 169 15.62 -16.44 -10.43
CA HIS A 169 14.16 -16.50 -10.58
C HIS A 169 13.68 -17.86 -11.07
N ASP A 170 14.46 -18.56 -11.90
CA ASP A 170 14.17 -19.92 -12.34
C ASP A 170 14.61 -21.00 -11.32
N SER A 171 15.09 -20.64 -10.14
CA SER A 171 15.55 -21.61 -9.14
C SER A 171 14.44 -22.12 -8.22
N SER A 172 14.73 -23.18 -7.45
CA SER A 172 13.84 -23.67 -6.38
C SER A 172 13.92 -22.78 -5.14
N GLU A 173 15.07 -22.15 -4.88
CA GLU A 173 15.26 -21.19 -3.79
C GLU A 173 14.32 -19.99 -3.94
N CYS A 174 14.22 -19.39 -5.13
CA CYS A 174 13.23 -18.32 -5.36
C CYS A 174 11.80 -18.82 -5.15
N ALA A 175 11.45 -20.00 -5.70
CA ALA A 175 10.10 -20.54 -5.59
C ALA A 175 9.67 -20.77 -4.12
N ALA A 176 10.61 -21.16 -3.25
CA ALA A 176 10.35 -21.37 -1.84
C ALA A 176 9.97 -20.08 -1.09
N VAL A 177 10.43 -18.90 -1.55
CA VAL A 177 10.12 -17.60 -0.93
C VAL A 177 8.62 -17.35 -0.87
N ASN A 178 7.90 -17.68 -1.93
CA ASN A 178 6.47 -17.36 -2.06
C ASN A 178 5.54 -18.47 -1.55
N ALA A 179 6.09 -19.60 -1.06
CA ALA A 179 5.32 -20.72 -0.52
C ALA A 179 4.54 -20.37 0.76
N ARG A 180 4.98 -19.34 1.49
CA ARG A 180 4.29 -18.78 2.67
C ARG A 180 4.16 -17.28 2.52
N LEU A 181 3.19 -16.69 3.21
CA LEU A 181 2.98 -15.23 3.19
C LEU A 181 3.92 -14.50 4.14
N THR A 182 4.25 -15.09 5.28
CA THR A 182 4.98 -14.38 6.32
C THR A 182 6.48 -14.34 6.08
N ARG A 183 7.13 -13.24 6.49
CA ARG A 183 8.60 -13.07 6.48
C ARG A 183 9.23 -13.24 5.09
N ARG A 184 8.50 -12.90 4.02
CA ARG A 184 8.96 -13.07 2.63
C ARG A 184 10.23 -12.30 2.34
N ARG A 185 10.42 -11.11 2.94
CA ARG A 185 11.67 -10.34 2.81
C ARG A 185 12.88 -11.12 3.32
N GLN A 186 12.81 -11.66 4.54
CA GLN A 186 13.91 -12.44 5.12
C GLN A 186 14.09 -13.77 4.38
N SER A 187 13.01 -14.37 3.88
CA SER A 187 13.08 -15.58 3.05
C SER A 187 13.75 -15.32 1.71
N LEU A 188 13.51 -14.18 1.06
CA LEU A 188 14.18 -13.79 -0.19
C LEU A 188 15.68 -13.59 0.00
N GLU A 189 16.07 -12.97 1.12
CA GLU A 189 17.48 -12.82 1.48
C GLU A 189 18.18 -14.17 1.65
N ARG A 190 17.57 -15.10 2.41
CA ARG A 190 18.10 -16.45 2.58
C ARG A 190 18.18 -17.21 1.26
N ALA A 191 17.11 -17.15 0.45
CA ALA A 191 17.07 -17.81 -0.85
C ALA A 191 18.21 -17.35 -1.77
N TRP A 192 18.51 -16.05 -1.82
CA TRP A 192 19.64 -15.53 -2.59
C TRP A 192 20.99 -16.00 -2.04
N ASN A 193 21.15 -16.08 -0.71
CA ASN A 193 22.38 -16.57 -0.10
C ASN A 193 22.60 -18.06 -0.41
N ASP A 194 21.56 -18.88 -0.28
CA ASP A 194 21.59 -20.31 -0.58
C ASP A 194 21.87 -20.56 -2.07
N PHE A 195 21.21 -19.80 -2.95
CA PHE A 195 21.45 -19.84 -4.39
C PHE A 195 22.90 -19.49 -4.73
N SER A 196 23.42 -18.40 -4.18
CA SER A 196 24.79 -17.95 -4.45
C SER A 196 25.83 -18.95 -3.96
N ALA A 197 25.60 -19.59 -2.81
CA ALA A 197 26.48 -20.64 -2.29
C ALA A 197 26.50 -21.89 -3.19
N ARG A 198 25.36 -22.25 -3.79
CA ARG A 198 25.23 -23.42 -4.68
C ARG A 198 25.64 -23.16 -6.12
N ARG A 199 25.57 -21.90 -6.57
CA ARG A 199 25.80 -21.50 -7.96
C ARG A 199 27.05 -20.67 -8.14
N SER A 200 28.13 -21.05 -7.45
CA SER A 200 29.47 -20.47 -7.66
C SER A 200 29.99 -20.68 -9.08
N ASP A 201 29.42 -21.62 -9.84
CA ASP A 201 29.65 -21.82 -11.27
C ASP A 201 29.21 -20.61 -12.13
N LEU A 202 28.27 -19.79 -11.64
CA LEU A 202 27.71 -18.68 -12.40
C LEU A 202 28.55 -17.40 -12.32
N GLY A 203 29.51 -17.31 -11.41
CA GLY A 203 30.37 -16.13 -11.28
C GLY A 203 31.08 -16.03 -9.94
N SER A 204 31.96 -15.03 -9.82
CA SER A 204 32.67 -14.74 -8.58
C SER A 204 31.70 -14.31 -7.45
N PRO A 205 32.10 -14.39 -6.16
CA PRO A 205 31.29 -13.87 -5.06
C PRO A 205 30.86 -12.41 -5.26
N THR A 206 31.72 -11.57 -5.84
CA THR A 206 31.41 -10.18 -6.15
C THR A 206 30.35 -10.06 -7.25
N THR A 207 30.45 -10.88 -8.31
CA THR A 207 29.45 -10.90 -9.39
C THR A 207 28.08 -11.35 -8.88
N LEU A 208 28.04 -12.42 -8.09
CA LEU A 208 26.80 -12.92 -7.47
C LEU A 208 26.17 -11.88 -6.53
N ALA A 209 26.98 -11.20 -5.71
CA ALA A 209 26.51 -10.11 -4.86
C ALA A 209 25.93 -8.94 -5.68
N ARG A 210 26.57 -8.56 -6.79
CA ARG A 210 26.06 -7.52 -7.69
C ARG A 210 24.75 -7.93 -8.38
N ALA A 211 24.59 -9.19 -8.76
CA ALA A 211 23.34 -9.70 -9.32
C ALA A 211 22.20 -9.67 -8.28
N LYS A 212 22.47 -10.08 -7.04
CA LYS A 212 21.53 -9.94 -5.91
C LYS A 212 21.11 -8.48 -5.73
N HIS A 213 22.08 -7.56 -5.67
CA HIS A 213 21.81 -6.13 -5.52
C HIS A 213 20.98 -5.56 -6.68
N LEU A 214 21.26 -5.98 -7.92
CA LEU A 214 20.50 -5.60 -9.11
C LEU A 214 19.04 -6.07 -9.02
N ASP A 215 18.79 -7.33 -8.61
CA ASP A 215 17.44 -7.86 -8.42
C ASP A 215 16.64 -7.05 -7.39
N TYR A 216 17.23 -6.78 -6.22
CA TYR A 216 16.58 -5.98 -5.18
C TYR A 216 16.25 -4.54 -5.63
N ALA A 217 17.16 -3.90 -6.35
CA ALA A 217 16.94 -2.57 -6.90
C ALA A 217 15.81 -2.56 -7.94
N LEU A 218 15.80 -3.55 -8.85
CA LEU A 218 14.77 -3.67 -9.88
C LEU A 218 13.40 -4.05 -9.31
N ARG A 219 13.33 -4.92 -8.30
CA ARG A 219 12.08 -5.19 -7.57
C ARG A 219 11.48 -3.90 -7.02
N THR A 220 12.29 -3.08 -6.37
CA THR A 220 11.83 -1.81 -5.80
C THR A 220 11.41 -0.85 -6.91
N ALA A 221 12.25 -0.64 -7.93
CA ALA A 221 11.94 0.25 -9.05
C ALA A 221 10.66 -0.16 -9.81
N LEU A 222 10.47 -1.45 -10.10
CA LEU A 222 9.31 -1.95 -10.84
C LEU A 222 8.00 -1.77 -10.04
N TYR A 223 7.99 -2.14 -8.77
CA TYR A 223 6.77 -2.10 -7.96
C TYR A 223 6.46 -0.70 -7.40
N GLU A 224 7.44 0.19 -7.29
CA GLU A 224 7.22 1.59 -6.92
C GLU A 224 6.96 2.52 -8.11
N GLY A 225 7.59 2.28 -9.26
CA GLY A 225 7.48 3.09 -10.49
C GLY A 225 6.20 2.85 -11.29
N HIS A 226 5.06 2.65 -10.60
CA HIS A 226 3.71 2.46 -11.16
C HIS A 226 3.62 1.44 -12.29
N LEU A 227 3.35 0.19 -11.94
CA LEU A 227 3.06 -0.90 -12.88
C LEU A 227 2.07 -0.51 -14.00
N GLY A 228 1.11 0.38 -13.72
CA GLY A 228 0.18 0.92 -14.71
C GLY A 228 0.86 1.52 -15.94
N ARG A 229 1.92 2.32 -15.75
CA ARG A 229 2.64 3.05 -16.82
C ARG A 229 3.41 2.14 -17.77
N GLY A 230 3.60 0.88 -17.39
CA GLY A 230 4.25 -0.12 -18.22
C GLY A 230 5.60 0.35 -18.76
N CYS A 231 5.75 0.26 -20.08
CA CYS A 231 6.99 0.55 -20.78
C CYS A 231 6.96 1.89 -21.52
N ASN A 232 6.08 2.82 -21.12
CA ASN A 232 6.15 4.18 -21.64
C ASN A 232 7.43 4.88 -21.15
N ALA A 233 7.91 5.90 -21.89
CA ALA A 233 9.18 6.56 -21.58
C ALA A 233 9.19 7.20 -20.19
N TYR A 234 8.10 7.84 -19.79
CA TYR A 234 7.98 8.51 -18.49
C TYR A 234 8.13 7.52 -17.32
N GLY A 235 7.37 6.42 -17.33
CA GLY A 235 7.43 5.39 -16.31
C GLY A 235 8.79 4.68 -16.27
N ALA A 236 9.45 4.51 -17.42
CA ALA A 236 10.81 4.00 -17.46
C ALA A 236 11.82 4.97 -16.82
N CYS A 237 11.67 6.28 -17.06
CA CYS A 237 12.48 7.31 -16.41
C CYS A 237 12.26 7.35 -14.89
N GLU A 238 11.01 7.23 -14.42
CA GLU A 238 10.71 7.10 -12.98
C GLU A 238 11.43 5.89 -12.36
N ARG A 239 11.42 4.73 -13.03
CA ARG A 239 12.14 3.55 -12.54
C ARG A 239 13.63 3.81 -12.43
N ASN A 240 14.24 4.46 -13.44
CA ASN A 240 15.65 4.85 -13.38
C ASN A 240 15.94 5.83 -12.23
N ILE A 241 15.04 6.77 -11.94
CA ILE A 241 15.16 7.68 -10.80
C ILE A 241 15.08 6.93 -9.46
N VAL A 242 14.21 5.91 -9.34
CA VAL A 242 14.17 5.06 -8.14
C VAL A 242 15.51 4.33 -7.97
N VAL A 243 16.08 3.76 -9.04
CA VAL A 243 17.41 3.13 -9.00
C VAL A 243 18.50 4.14 -8.62
N LEU A 244 18.44 5.37 -9.15
CA LEU A 244 19.35 6.47 -8.78
C LEU A 244 19.25 6.82 -7.29
N SER A 245 18.04 6.94 -6.75
CA SER A 245 17.79 7.16 -5.33
C SER A 245 18.39 6.04 -4.48
N ILE A 246 18.19 4.78 -4.86
CA ILE A 246 18.79 3.61 -4.17
C ILE A 246 20.32 3.73 -4.19
N ARG A 247 20.90 3.99 -5.37
CA ARG A 247 22.34 4.16 -5.55
C ARG A 247 22.91 5.21 -4.60
N ASN A 248 22.31 6.40 -4.59
CA ASN A 248 22.87 7.55 -3.88
C ASN A 248 22.67 7.47 -2.37
N ARG A 249 21.62 6.79 -1.90
CA ARG A 249 21.47 6.44 -0.47
C ARG A 249 22.53 5.44 -0.03
N ALA A 250 22.90 4.47 -0.87
CA ALA A 250 23.90 3.46 -0.52
C ALA A 250 25.36 3.94 -0.67
N VAL A 251 25.70 4.64 -1.75
CA VAL A 251 27.08 5.08 -2.06
C VAL A 251 27.37 6.47 -1.48
N GLY A 252 26.41 7.39 -1.59
CA GLY A 252 26.63 8.80 -1.30
C GLY A 252 26.59 9.15 0.19
N GLN A 253 25.82 8.41 0.99
CA GLN A 253 25.79 8.56 2.45
C GLN A 253 25.02 7.40 3.10
N CYS A 254 25.70 6.30 3.41
CA CYS A 254 25.06 5.21 4.13
C CYS A 254 24.76 5.62 5.59
N GLN A 255 23.63 6.29 5.81
CA GLN A 255 23.22 6.76 7.12
C GLN A 255 22.45 5.69 7.90
N ARG A 256 22.53 5.77 9.23
CA ARG A 256 21.68 4.99 10.12
C ARG A 256 20.21 5.20 9.77
N GLY A 257 19.48 4.11 9.56
CA GLY A 257 18.05 4.14 9.23
C GLY A 257 17.71 4.23 7.74
N GLN A 258 18.70 4.33 6.85
CA GLN A 258 18.48 4.27 5.39
C GLN A 258 18.53 2.85 4.81
N GLY A 259 18.70 1.84 5.66
CA GLY A 259 18.65 0.43 5.29
C GLY A 259 19.97 -0.20 4.90
N CYS A 260 20.97 0.59 4.51
CA CYS A 260 22.31 0.10 4.23
C CYS A 260 23.10 -0.19 5.52
N THR A 261 24.02 -1.15 5.42
CA THR A 261 24.97 -1.53 6.47
C THR A 261 26.42 -1.20 6.12
N PHE A 262 26.70 -0.98 4.83
CA PHE A 262 28.00 -0.53 4.31
C PHE A 262 27.81 0.31 3.02
N PRO A 263 28.80 1.12 2.62
CA PRO A 263 28.73 1.85 1.35
C PRO A 263 28.54 0.92 0.15
N GLY A 264 27.47 1.13 -0.62
CA GLY A 264 27.11 0.26 -1.75
C GLY A 264 26.19 -0.93 -1.41
N ASP A 265 25.66 -1.00 -0.19
CA ASP A 265 24.62 -1.98 0.21
C ASP A 265 23.26 -1.65 -0.44
N PHE A 266 23.15 -1.91 -1.75
CA PHE A 266 21.92 -1.67 -2.51
C PHE A 266 20.77 -2.59 -2.07
N GLN A 267 21.06 -3.82 -1.61
CA GLN A 267 20.05 -4.72 -1.05
C GLN A 267 19.37 -4.09 0.17
N GLY A 268 20.16 -3.63 1.13
CA GLY A 268 19.69 -3.01 2.35
C GLY A 268 18.88 -1.75 2.08
N VAL A 269 19.41 -0.85 1.25
CA VAL A 269 18.67 0.37 0.85
C VAL A 269 17.38 0.05 0.12
N SER A 270 17.35 -0.96 -0.75
CA SER A 270 16.15 -1.29 -1.51
C SER A 270 15.04 -1.87 -0.63
N SER A 271 15.41 -2.75 0.32
CA SER A 271 14.44 -3.59 1.04
C SER A 271 14.16 -3.21 2.48
N ALA A 272 14.90 -2.27 3.08
CA ALA A 272 14.56 -1.77 4.40
C ALA A 272 13.26 -0.95 4.35
N PRO A 273 12.23 -1.24 5.15
CA PRO A 273 11.01 -0.44 5.17
C PRO A 273 11.31 1.03 5.48
N ALA A 274 10.93 1.91 4.55
CA ALA A 274 11.13 3.36 4.65
C ALA A 274 10.03 4.06 3.85
N GLN A 275 9.98 5.40 3.91
CA GLN A 275 9.06 6.19 3.08
C GLN A 275 9.15 5.84 1.58
N TYR A 276 10.33 5.42 1.12
CA TYR A 276 10.66 5.12 -0.29
C TYR A 276 10.78 3.64 -0.60
N ASN A 277 10.44 2.75 0.34
CA ASN A 277 10.68 1.31 0.17
C ASN A 277 9.47 0.52 0.69
N ILE A 278 8.66 0.00 -0.23
CA ILE A 278 7.38 -0.71 0.03
C ILE A 278 7.52 -2.16 0.54
N TRP A 279 8.54 -2.45 1.34
CA TRP A 279 8.95 -3.82 1.74
C TRP A 279 8.45 -4.25 3.12
N ASP A 280 7.43 -3.59 3.67
CA ASP A 280 6.86 -4.00 4.96
C ASP A 280 6.19 -5.38 4.89
N GLU A 281 5.96 -5.98 6.05
CA GLU A 281 5.45 -7.35 6.17
C GLU A 281 4.15 -7.55 5.38
N TYR A 282 3.17 -6.66 5.50
CA TYR A 282 1.89 -6.81 4.79
C TYR A 282 2.05 -6.57 3.28
N LEU A 283 2.82 -5.57 2.87
CA LEU A 283 3.00 -5.27 1.44
C LEU A 283 3.67 -6.43 0.68
N THR A 284 4.58 -7.17 1.31
CA THR A 284 5.17 -8.38 0.71
C THR A 284 4.18 -9.56 0.58
N GLN A 285 3.10 -9.56 1.35
CA GLN A 285 2.08 -10.62 1.30
C GLN A 285 1.10 -10.44 0.14
N ILE A 286 0.80 -9.19 -0.21
CA ILE A 286 -0.26 -8.82 -1.17
C ILE A 286 0.27 -8.35 -2.52
N SER A 287 1.58 -8.18 -2.66
CA SER A 287 2.23 -7.80 -3.91
C SER A 287 3.10 -8.92 -4.47
N GLY A 288 3.50 -8.79 -5.72
CA GLY A 288 4.51 -9.65 -6.35
C GLY A 288 5.95 -9.22 -6.06
N LEU A 289 6.20 -8.35 -5.06
CA LEU A 289 7.53 -7.80 -4.81
C LEU A 289 8.61 -8.87 -4.61
N THR A 290 8.25 -9.98 -3.97
CA THR A 290 9.13 -11.15 -3.76
C THR A 290 8.90 -12.28 -4.76
N ALA A 291 8.05 -12.08 -5.78
CA ALA A 291 7.72 -13.07 -6.79
C ALA A 291 8.94 -13.49 -7.63
N CYS A 292 8.88 -14.69 -8.19
CA CYS A 292 9.82 -15.15 -9.22
C CYS A 292 9.34 -14.69 -10.60
N TYR A 293 9.12 -13.39 -10.78
CA TYR A 293 8.41 -12.83 -11.95
C TYR A 293 9.14 -13.01 -13.29
N LEU A 294 10.44 -13.31 -13.30
CA LEU A 294 11.22 -13.62 -14.51
C LEU A 294 11.20 -15.10 -14.92
N ARG A 295 10.43 -15.95 -14.23
CA ARG A 295 10.27 -17.35 -14.63
C ARG A 295 9.78 -17.44 -16.09
N PRO A 296 10.44 -18.25 -16.95
CA PRO A 296 10.05 -18.38 -18.35
C PRO A 296 8.59 -18.84 -18.53
N ASP A 297 8.10 -19.72 -17.66
CA ASP A 297 6.74 -20.27 -17.76
C ASP A 297 5.62 -19.28 -17.40
N LEU A 298 5.98 -18.09 -16.93
CA LEU A 298 5.03 -17.01 -16.65
C LEU A 298 4.88 -16.04 -17.84
N ALA A 299 5.69 -16.16 -18.89
CA ALA A 299 5.74 -15.22 -20.01
C ALA A 299 4.41 -15.10 -20.79
N ASP A 300 3.57 -16.14 -20.77
CA ASP A 300 2.26 -16.14 -21.45
C ASP A 300 1.13 -15.52 -20.61
N ARG A 301 1.42 -15.13 -19.35
CA ARG A 301 0.44 -14.48 -18.47
C ARG A 301 0.61 -12.97 -18.57
N ASP A 302 -0.39 -12.25 -19.07
CA ASP A 302 -0.30 -10.80 -19.38
C ASP A 302 0.38 -9.95 -18.28
N ASN A 303 0.02 -10.16 -17.01
CA ASN A 303 0.62 -9.42 -15.89
C ASN A 303 2.13 -9.67 -15.73
N TYR A 304 2.56 -10.92 -15.87
CA TYR A 304 3.98 -11.29 -15.79
C TYR A 304 4.73 -10.92 -17.07
N ALA A 305 4.12 -11.11 -18.23
CA ALA A 305 4.67 -10.65 -19.52
C ALA A 305 5.00 -9.16 -19.48
N LYS A 306 4.07 -8.34 -18.95
CA LYS A 306 4.28 -6.90 -18.74
C LYS A 306 5.42 -6.62 -17.77
N LEU A 307 5.46 -7.29 -16.61
CA LEU A 307 6.57 -7.15 -15.64
C LEU A 307 7.93 -7.52 -16.24
N GLN A 308 8.01 -8.62 -16.98
CA GLN A 308 9.22 -9.07 -17.66
C GLN A 308 9.68 -8.09 -18.74
N ALA A 309 8.74 -7.50 -19.48
CA ALA A 309 9.06 -6.47 -20.48
C ALA A 309 9.55 -5.18 -19.83
N MET A 310 8.93 -4.74 -18.73
CA MET A 310 9.39 -3.59 -17.94
C MET A 310 10.79 -3.83 -17.36
N TYR A 311 11.04 -5.03 -16.83
CA TYR A 311 12.36 -5.44 -16.35
C TYR A 311 13.40 -5.37 -17.47
N ALA A 312 13.11 -5.97 -18.63
CA ALA A 312 14.02 -5.98 -19.77
C ALA A 312 14.34 -4.58 -20.31
N GLN A 313 13.38 -3.65 -20.25
CA GLN A 313 13.61 -2.25 -20.61
C GLN A 313 14.51 -1.51 -19.60
N THR A 314 14.45 -1.89 -18.32
CA THR A 314 15.08 -1.13 -17.21
C THR A 314 16.49 -1.66 -16.88
N VAL A 315 16.75 -2.96 -17.04
CA VAL A 315 18.03 -3.61 -16.69
C VAL A 315 19.28 -2.87 -17.20
N PRO A 316 19.37 -2.50 -18.50
CA PRO A 316 20.59 -1.92 -19.03
C PRO A 316 20.95 -0.59 -18.35
N ASP A 317 19.95 0.27 -18.12
CA ASP A 317 20.13 1.55 -17.44
C ASP A 317 20.41 1.35 -15.95
N ALA A 318 19.73 0.39 -15.30
CA ALA A 318 19.95 0.11 -13.88
C ALA A 318 21.39 -0.34 -13.60
N GLU A 319 21.99 -1.16 -14.47
CA GLU A 319 23.40 -1.55 -14.34
C GLU A 319 24.35 -0.36 -14.50
N GLN A 320 24.08 0.54 -15.44
CA GLN A 320 24.87 1.77 -15.62
C GLN A 320 24.76 2.70 -14.40
N ILE A 321 23.56 2.84 -13.83
CA ILE A 321 23.34 3.66 -12.64
C ILE A 321 24.09 3.06 -11.44
N LEU A 322 23.92 1.77 -11.16
CA LEU A 322 24.47 1.13 -9.97
C LEU A 322 25.99 0.94 -10.06
N TYR A 323 26.53 0.60 -11.23
CA TYR A 323 27.90 0.11 -11.38
C TYR A 323 28.76 0.88 -12.42
N GLY A 324 28.16 1.72 -13.26
CA GLY A 324 28.88 2.47 -14.31
C GLY A 324 29.57 3.76 -13.85
N GLY A 325 29.49 4.10 -12.56
CA GLY A 325 30.06 5.32 -12.01
C GLY A 325 29.46 6.59 -12.62
N ASP A 326 30.22 7.69 -12.62
CA ASP A 326 29.76 8.99 -13.12
C ASP A 326 29.56 9.00 -14.65
N ALA A 327 30.28 8.15 -15.38
CA ALA A 327 30.09 7.97 -16.81
C ALA A 327 28.75 7.29 -17.11
N GLY A 328 28.41 6.23 -16.36
CA GLY A 328 27.12 5.56 -16.46
C GLY A 328 25.95 6.48 -16.15
N LEU A 329 26.07 7.33 -15.11
CA LEU A 329 25.04 8.33 -14.79
C LEU A 329 24.79 9.32 -15.93
N ARG A 330 25.86 9.85 -16.55
CA ARG A 330 25.72 10.78 -17.70
C ARG A 330 25.13 10.09 -18.94
N ALA A 331 25.40 8.79 -19.12
CA ALA A 331 24.86 8.03 -20.24
C ALA A 331 23.34 7.81 -20.12
N VAL A 332 22.85 7.54 -18.90
CA VAL A 332 21.42 7.30 -18.64
C VAL A 332 20.63 8.61 -18.52
N PHE A 333 21.21 9.62 -17.88
CA PHE A 333 20.59 10.92 -17.64
C PHE A 333 21.34 12.03 -18.39
N PRO A 334 21.14 12.14 -19.73
CA PRO A 334 21.77 13.19 -20.51
C PRO A 334 21.29 14.57 -20.05
N ASP A 335 22.10 15.59 -20.28
CA ASP A 335 21.77 17.01 -20.03
C ASP A 335 21.53 17.40 -18.55
N ASN A 336 21.58 16.44 -17.61
CA ASN A 336 21.57 16.71 -16.18
C ASN A 336 22.98 17.05 -15.65
N ARG A 337 23.05 17.95 -14.66
CA ARG A 337 24.30 18.20 -13.92
C ARG A 337 24.62 17.01 -13.03
N LEU A 338 25.87 16.52 -13.11
CA LEU A 338 26.30 15.38 -12.31
C LEU A 338 26.14 15.63 -10.79
N SER A 339 26.37 16.86 -10.32
CA SER A 339 26.18 17.24 -8.92
C SER A 339 24.74 17.08 -8.43
N ASP A 340 23.76 17.33 -9.31
CA ASP A 340 22.34 17.12 -9.00
C ASP A 340 22.05 15.61 -8.96
N LEU A 341 22.54 14.87 -9.96
CA LEU A 341 22.36 13.42 -10.04
C LEU A 341 22.91 12.69 -8.82
N THR A 342 24.12 12.99 -8.35
CA THR A 342 24.76 12.27 -7.23
C THR A 342 24.18 12.63 -5.85
N THR A 343 23.47 13.76 -5.76
CA THR A 343 22.82 14.22 -4.52
C THR A 343 21.31 13.99 -4.51
N THR A 344 20.73 13.46 -5.60
CA THR A 344 19.32 13.07 -5.68
C THR A 344 19.08 11.76 -4.94
N ARG A 345 18.62 11.85 -3.69
CA ARG A 345 18.35 10.68 -2.83
C ARG A 345 16.87 10.47 -2.58
N HIS A 346 16.07 11.52 -2.76
CA HIS A 346 14.66 11.54 -2.42
C HIS A 346 13.84 11.80 -3.69
N TYR A 347 12.61 11.29 -3.70
CA TYR A 347 11.61 11.70 -4.66
C TYR A 347 10.27 11.84 -3.94
N TYR A 348 9.55 12.91 -4.26
CA TYR A 348 8.21 13.15 -3.80
C TYR A 348 7.22 12.63 -4.83
N HIS A 349 6.37 11.69 -4.43
CA HIS A 349 5.36 11.11 -5.29
C HIS A 349 3.96 11.56 -4.86
N ALA A 350 3.46 12.64 -5.46
CA ALA A 350 2.27 13.34 -4.98
C ALA A 350 1.00 12.47 -4.87
N PRO A 351 0.70 11.57 -5.82
CA PRO A 351 -0.47 10.67 -5.72
C PRO A 351 -0.48 9.80 -4.47
N ALA A 352 0.68 9.40 -3.93
CA ALA A 352 0.75 8.58 -2.70
C ALA A 352 0.65 9.39 -1.40
N MET A 353 0.64 10.72 -1.48
CA MET A 353 0.66 11.56 -0.28
C MET A 353 -0.73 11.72 0.32
N GLY A 354 -0.76 12.01 1.63
CA GLY A 354 -2.01 12.17 2.36
C GLY A 354 -2.93 13.21 1.71
N GLN A 355 -4.13 12.78 1.32
CA GLN A 355 -5.16 13.67 0.78
C GLN A 355 -5.62 14.68 1.83
N CYS A 356 -5.95 15.88 1.38
CA CYS A 356 -6.55 16.93 2.18
C CYS A 356 -7.54 17.74 1.32
N PHE A 357 -8.47 18.44 1.95
CA PHE A 357 -9.65 18.99 1.29
C PHE A 357 -9.90 20.44 1.76
N PRO A 358 -9.08 21.41 1.30
CA PRO A 358 -9.12 22.77 1.83
C PRO A 358 -10.41 23.52 1.47
N ASN A 359 -11.11 23.06 0.44
CA ASN A 359 -12.40 23.61 -0.02
C ASN A 359 -13.62 22.94 0.66
N HIS A 360 -13.38 22.05 1.63
CA HIS A 360 -14.44 21.39 2.38
C HIS A 360 -14.23 21.59 3.87
N ASP A 361 -15.20 22.23 4.50
CA ASP A 361 -15.18 22.43 5.94
C ASP A 361 -15.51 21.13 6.68
N ARG A 362 -14.94 20.97 7.88
CA ARG A 362 -15.33 19.92 8.85
C ARG A 362 -15.21 18.48 8.33
N VAL A 363 -14.26 18.23 7.43
CA VAL A 363 -13.90 16.87 6.99
C VAL A 363 -12.91 16.25 7.94
N GLU A 364 -13.23 15.06 8.44
CA GLU A 364 -12.41 14.33 9.41
C GLU A 364 -12.15 12.89 8.96
N TYR A 365 -10.95 12.37 9.23
CA TYR A 365 -10.63 10.95 9.01
C TYR A 365 -10.83 10.17 10.31
N MET A 366 -11.81 9.27 10.33
CA MET A 366 -12.09 8.40 11.45
C MET A 366 -11.19 7.16 11.39
N SER A 367 -10.10 7.15 12.15
CA SER A 367 -9.31 5.93 12.37
C SER A 367 -10.07 4.87 13.17
N GLY A 368 -11.10 5.27 13.90
CA GLY A 368 -11.99 4.38 14.65
C GLY A 368 -12.90 5.15 15.59
N ALA A 369 -14.21 5.04 15.38
CA ALA A 369 -15.23 5.67 16.20
C ALA A 369 -16.49 4.79 16.28
N VAL A 370 -17.26 4.99 17.34
CA VAL A 370 -18.63 4.47 17.44
C VAL A 370 -19.59 5.57 16.99
N ALA A 371 -20.59 5.21 16.21
CA ALA A 371 -21.79 5.99 15.96
C ALA A 371 -23.00 5.31 16.64
N ARG A 372 -23.91 6.10 17.22
CA ARG A 372 -25.07 5.60 17.96
C ARG A 372 -26.39 6.13 17.39
N ASN A 373 -27.38 5.27 17.30
CA ASN A 373 -28.79 5.61 17.14
C ASN A 373 -29.62 4.77 18.13
N GLY A 374 -30.04 5.36 19.26
CA GLY A 374 -30.68 4.61 20.34
C GLY A 374 -29.77 3.49 20.89
N ARG A 375 -30.21 2.23 20.76
CA ARG A 375 -29.44 1.03 21.15
C ARG A 375 -28.65 0.41 19.98
N ASP A 376 -28.81 0.95 18.79
CA ASP A 376 -28.09 0.50 17.60
C ASP A 376 -26.75 1.25 17.49
N PHE A 377 -25.69 0.50 17.17
CA PHE A 377 -24.33 1.02 17.14
C PHE A 377 -23.65 0.65 15.82
N ALA A 378 -22.99 1.64 15.21
CA ALA A 378 -22.23 1.51 13.99
C ALA A 378 -20.75 1.76 14.26
N LEU A 379 -19.90 0.87 13.79
CA LEU A 379 -18.45 1.11 13.69
C LEU A 379 -18.15 2.01 12.48
N ILE A 380 -17.49 3.14 12.73
CA ILE A 380 -16.93 4.02 11.68
C ILE A 380 -15.41 3.93 11.77
N ALA A 381 -14.78 3.23 10.83
CA ALA A 381 -13.34 3.00 10.81
C ALA A 381 -12.77 3.18 9.41
N ASN A 382 -11.56 3.72 9.33
CA ASN A 382 -10.85 4.03 8.08
C ASN A 382 -11.70 4.80 7.06
N THR A 383 -12.57 5.67 7.56
CA THR A 383 -13.58 6.37 6.76
C THR A 383 -13.44 7.86 6.97
N ARG A 384 -13.61 8.65 5.90
CA ARG A 384 -13.75 10.10 6.01
C ARG A 384 -15.21 10.46 6.18
N ILE A 385 -15.46 11.43 7.05
CA ILE A 385 -16.80 11.96 7.30
C ILE A 385 -16.80 13.48 7.15
N GLU A 386 -17.91 14.02 6.69
CA GLU A 386 -18.27 15.41 6.89
C GLU A 386 -19.04 15.51 8.20
N VAL A 387 -18.52 16.27 9.16
CA VAL A 387 -19.12 16.41 10.48
C VAL A 387 -20.20 17.50 10.46
N GLY A 388 -21.44 17.11 10.75
CA GLY A 388 -22.60 17.98 10.90
C GLY A 388 -22.73 18.57 12.31
N SER A 389 -23.95 18.99 12.66
CA SER A 389 -24.25 19.61 13.96
C SER A 389 -24.01 18.68 15.15
N LYS A 390 -23.60 19.26 16.27
CA LYS A 390 -23.49 18.53 17.54
C LYS A 390 -24.89 18.28 18.11
N SER A 391 -25.13 17.09 18.64
CA SER A 391 -26.34 16.76 19.39
C SER A 391 -25.99 15.81 20.54
N GLY A 392 -26.32 16.21 21.77
CA GLY A 392 -25.94 15.47 22.97
C GLY A 392 -24.44 15.17 23.03
N SER A 393 -24.10 13.88 23.15
CA SER A 393 -22.73 13.38 23.24
C SER A 393 -22.06 13.07 21.88
N GLY A 394 -22.72 13.39 20.76
CA GLY A 394 -22.20 13.08 19.43
C GLY A 394 -22.41 14.19 18.40
N TYR A 395 -22.04 13.88 17.15
CA TYR A 395 -22.25 14.74 15.99
C TYR A 395 -23.01 13.98 14.90
N ALA A 396 -23.93 14.66 14.23
CA ALA A 396 -24.43 14.18 12.95
C ALA A 396 -23.25 14.09 11.97
N PHE A 397 -23.31 13.19 11.00
CA PHE A 397 -22.25 13.04 10.01
C PHE A 397 -22.77 12.47 8.71
N LYS A 398 -22.01 12.68 7.63
CA LYS A 398 -22.21 12.01 6.34
C LYS A 398 -20.89 11.41 5.89
N GLN A 399 -20.93 10.31 5.15
CA GLN A 399 -19.72 9.77 4.53
C GLN A 399 -19.19 10.74 3.49
N PHE A 400 -17.88 10.99 3.56
CA PHE A 400 -17.13 11.79 2.59
C PHE A 400 -16.33 10.84 1.71
N LEU A 401 -16.91 10.47 0.57
CA LEU A 401 -16.35 9.48 -0.35
C LEU A 401 -15.48 10.18 -1.38
N VAL A 402 -14.27 9.66 -1.59
CA VAL A 402 -13.27 10.24 -2.49
C VAL A 402 -12.90 9.21 -3.54
N THR A 403 -13.08 9.56 -4.82
CA THR A 403 -12.62 8.80 -5.98
C THR A 403 -11.45 9.55 -6.61
N GLN A 404 -10.31 8.88 -6.78
CA GLN A 404 -9.15 9.47 -7.47
C GLN A 404 -9.28 9.19 -8.96
N GLU A 405 -9.45 10.25 -9.75
CA GLU A 405 -9.37 10.21 -11.21
C GLU A 405 -7.95 10.59 -11.66
N PRO A 406 -7.57 10.56 -12.94
CA PRO A 406 -6.20 10.90 -13.35
C PRO A 406 -5.77 12.34 -13.00
N ASP A 407 -6.65 13.32 -13.19
CA ASP A 407 -6.34 14.74 -13.01
C ASP A 407 -6.98 15.34 -11.74
N ARG A 408 -7.97 14.69 -11.12
CA ARG A 408 -8.69 15.23 -9.96
C ARG A 408 -9.11 14.23 -8.90
N ASP A 409 -9.49 14.72 -7.73
CA ASP A 409 -10.24 13.95 -6.74
C ASP A 409 -11.73 14.32 -6.86
N VAL A 410 -12.59 13.33 -7.11
CA VAL A 410 -14.04 13.48 -7.14
C VAL A 410 -14.63 13.13 -5.79
N ILE A 411 -15.45 14.03 -5.26
CA ILE A 411 -16.00 13.94 -3.91
C ILE A 411 -17.50 13.70 -3.99
N LYS A 412 -17.99 12.71 -3.23
CA LYS A 412 -19.41 12.43 -3.06
C LYS A 412 -19.73 12.37 -1.57
N ILE A 413 -20.69 13.17 -1.14
CA ILE A 413 -21.17 13.18 0.24
C ILE A 413 -22.49 12.41 0.30
N ARG A 414 -22.56 11.39 1.16
CA ARG A 414 -23.74 10.52 1.27
C ARG A 414 -24.09 10.27 2.73
N ASP A 415 -25.38 10.35 3.04
CA ASP A 415 -25.89 9.87 4.32
C ASP A 415 -26.21 8.38 4.20
N THR A 416 -25.27 7.54 4.65
CA THR A 416 -25.43 6.07 4.72
C THR A 416 -25.69 5.58 6.14
N TYR A 417 -25.78 6.50 7.11
CA TYR A 417 -26.00 6.19 8.52
C TYR A 417 -27.08 7.12 9.08
N PRO A 418 -28.30 7.13 8.51
CA PRO A 418 -29.33 8.09 8.87
C PRO A 418 -29.69 7.98 10.36
N GLY A 419 -29.69 9.11 11.05
CA GLY A 419 -30.01 9.22 12.48
C GLY A 419 -28.90 8.80 13.44
N PHE A 420 -27.76 8.28 12.94
CA PHE A 420 -26.62 7.97 13.80
C PHE A 420 -25.80 9.22 14.14
N LEU A 421 -25.33 9.29 15.38
CA LEU A 421 -24.42 10.32 15.87
C LEU A 421 -23.05 9.72 16.18
N VAL A 422 -21.99 10.24 15.57
CA VAL A 422 -20.61 9.80 15.86
C VAL A 422 -20.13 10.36 17.20
N ASP A 423 -19.42 9.55 17.99
CA ASP A 423 -18.90 9.92 19.31
C ASP A 423 -18.05 11.20 19.27
N ALA A 424 -18.45 12.21 20.04
CA ALA A 424 -17.81 13.51 20.06
C ALA A 424 -16.34 13.47 20.51
N ARG A 425 -15.92 12.45 21.27
CA ARG A 425 -14.52 12.26 21.68
C ARG A 425 -13.59 11.99 20.50
N LYS A 426 -14.15 11.57 19.35
CA LYS A 426 -13.37 11.25 18.12
C LYS A 426 -13.32 12.39 17.12
N VAL A 427 -14.04 13.48 17.36
CA VAL A 427 -14.16 14.61 16.44
C VAL A 427 -13.31 15.77 16.98
N SER A 428 -12.36 16.25 16.18
CA SER A 428 -11.43 17.32 16.59
C SER A 428 -11.74 18.67 15.93
N LEU A 429 -12.34 18.66 14.74
CA LEU A 429 -12.58 19.80 13.85
C LEU A 429 -11.32 20.64 13.57
N LYS A 430 -10.14 20.04 13.68
CA LYS A 430 -8.87 20.73 13.43
C LYS A 430 -8.71 20.98 11.94
N ARG A 431 -8.43 22.23 11.58
CA ARG A 431 -8.07 22.59 10.20
C ARG A 431 -6.70 21.99 9.83
N PRO A 432 -6.54 21.47 8.59
CA PRO A 432 -5.24 21.04 8.11
C PRO A 432 -4.27 22.24 8.03
N GLY A 433 -3.00 22.04 8.37
CA GLY A 433 -2.00 23.12 8.37
C GLY A 433 -1.69 23.66 6.96
N SER A 434 -1.11 22.82 6.09
CA SER A 434 -0.80 23.16 4.69
C SER A 434 -1.27 22.05 3.76
N CYS A 435 -1.89 22.45 2.65
CA CYS A 435 -2.53 21.56 1.70
C CYS A 435 -2.52 22.18 0.29
N PRO A 436 -1.35 22.28 -0.37
CA PRO A 436 -1.27 22.86 -1.71
C PRO A 436 -1.83 21.93 -2.79
N ALA A 437 -2.22 22.52 -3.92
CA ALA A 437 -2.68 21.78 -5.09
C ALA A 437 -1.60 20.81 -5.58
N TYR A 438 -1.98 19.56 -5.81
CA TYR A 438 -1.10 18.43 -6.15
C TYR A 438 0.11 18.25 -5.21
N GLY A 439 0.15 18.91 -4.05
CA GLY A 439 1.35 18.87 -3.22
C GLY A 439 2.56 19.59 -3.82
N ILE A 440 2.37 20.40 -4.87
CA ILE A 440 3.44 21.12 -5.56
C ILE A 440 3.53 22.52 -4.92
N PRO A 441 4.56 22.83 -4.11
CA PRO A 441 4.73 24.17 -3.56
C PRO A 441 4.94 25.20 -4.69
N GLY A 442 4.05 26.19 -4.75
CA GLY A 442 4.04 27.39 -5.59
C GLY A 442 4.96 27.39 -6.82
N GLY A 443 4.43 27.02 -7.99
CA GLY A 443 5.24 27.10 -9.22
C GLY A 443 4.53 26.79 -10.54
N CYS A 444 3.38 26.10 -10.55
CA CYS A 444 2.71 25.74 -11.79
C CYS A 444 1.26 26.23 -11.86
N ARG A 445 1.02 27.37 -12.52
CA ARG A 445 -0.34 27.89 -12.74
C ARG A 445 -1.16 26.99 -13.68
N SER A 446 -0.51 26.35 -14.66
CA SER A 446 -1.16 25.44 -15.62
C SER A 446 -1.55 24.08 -15.02
N ALA A 447 -1.04 23.72 -13.84
CA ALA A 447 -1.42 22.47 -13.18
C ALA A 447 -2.88 22.47 -12.72
N GLY A 448 -3.48 23.65 -12.47
CA GLY A 448 -4.81 23.75 -11.90
C GLY A 448 -4.88 23.23 -10.46
N THR A 449 -6.10 22.95 -9.98
CA THR A 449 -6.36 22.58 -8.58
C THR A 449 -7.07 21.24 -8.41
N GLY A 450 -6.93 20.33 -9.38
CA GLY A 450 -7.74 19.10 -9.44
C GLY A 450 -7.68 18.22 -8.20
N ARG A 451 -6.59 18.28 -7.42
CA ARG A 451 -6.47 17.60 -6.12
C ARG A 451 -5.58 18.37 -5.16
N TYR A 452 -5.66 18.06 -3.87
CA TYR A 452 -4.76 18.62 -2.86
C TYR A 452 -4.10 17.53 -2.01
N ARG A 453 -2.83 17.75 -1.67
CA ARG A 453 -2.00 16.74 -0.98
C ARG A 453 -1.18 17.40 0.13
N LYS A 454 -0.96 16.66 1.20
CA LYS A 454 0.03 17.02 2.23
C LYS A 454 1.44 16.92 1.66
N VAL A 455 2.33 17.76 2.17
CA VAL A 455 3.71 17.83 1.74
C VAL A 455 4.62 17.56 2.94
N PRO A 456 5.62 16.68 2.83
CA PRO A 456 6.58 16.47 3.91
C PRO A 456 7.49 17.68 4.06
N SER A 457 7.95 17.94 5.29
CA SER A 457 8.82 19.10 5.59
C SER A 457 10.15 19.08 4.84
N TRP A 458 10.69 17.89 4.55
CA TRP A 458 11.95 17.76 3.81
C TRP A 458 11.84 18.20 2.34
N LEU A 459 10.64 18.26 1.75
CA LEU A 459 10.50 18.65 0.33
C LEU A 459 10.97 20.09 0.08
N SER A 460 10.77 20.98 1.05
CA SER A 460 11.26 22.36 0.99
C SER A 460 12.69 22.54 1.49
N ALA A 461 13.29 21.49 2.07
CA ALA A 461 14.65 21.54 2.61
C ALA A 461 15.72 21.14 1.58
N GLY A 462 15.34 20.43 0.53
CA GLY A 462 16.20 20.13 -0.62
C GLY A 462 15.75 20.86 -1.88
N ASP A 463 16.42 20.56 -2.99
CA ASP A 463 16.20 21.19 -4.28
C ASP A 463 15.47 20.23 -5.23
N PRO A 464 14.23 20.50 -5.63
CA PRO A 464 13.57 19.75 -6.69
C PRO A 464 14.37 19.85 -7.99
N VAL A 465 14.61 18.71 -8.64
CA VAL A 465 15.38 18.63 -9.89
C VAL A 465 14.57 17.96 -10.98
N GLU A 466 14.61 18.53 -12.18
CA GLU A 466 14.07 17.89 -13.39
C GLU A 466 15.13 16.94 -13.95
N ILE A 467 14.78 15.67 -14.06
CA ILE A 467 15.65 14.60 -14.57
C ILE A 467 15.24 14.28 -16.00
N HIS A 468 16.22 14.34 -16.90
CA HIS A 468 16.06 14.04 -18.31
C HIS A 468 16.54 12.62 -18.59
N CYS A 469 15.75 11.87 -19.34
CA CYS A 469 16.05 10.50 -19.72
C CYS A 469 15.92 10.33 -21.23
N ARG A 470 16.72 9.44 -21.82
CA ARG A 470 16.57 9.01 -23.23
C ARG A 470 16.35 7.49 -23.30
N ILE A 471 15.08 7.08 -23.27
CA ILE A 471 14.68 5.67 -23.10
C ILE A 471 13.76 5.22 -24.24
N ALA A 472 13.78 3.93 -24.56
CA ALA A 472 12.84 3.35 -25.51
C ALA A 472 11.40 3.42 -24.98
N ASP A 473 10.46 3.98 -25.75
CA ASP A 473 9.03 4.03 -25.43
C ASP A 473 8.29 2.90 -26.16
N ARG A 474 7.74 1.95 -25.40
CA ARG A 474 6.94 0.82 -25.89
C ARG A 474 5.47 0.89 -25.45
N GLY A 475 5.06 2.01 -24.86
CA GLY A 475 3.71 2.25 -24.35
C GLY A 475 3.37 1.47 -23.06
N GLU A 476 2.20 1.78 -22.51
CA GLU A 476 1.72 1.25 -21.22
C GLU A 476 1.49 -0.26 -21.20
N THR A 477 1.21 -0.85 -22.36
CA THR A 477 1.02 -2.31 -22.49
C THR A 477 2.34 -3.06 -22.67
N CYS A 478 3.46 -2.37 -22.92
CA CYS A 478 4.76 -2.94 -23.30
C CYS A 478 4.79 -3.73 -24.62
N LYS A 479 3.68 -3.75 -25.39
CA LYS A 479 3.58 -4.51 -26.65
C LYS A 479 4.04 -3.70 -27.88
N GLY A 480 4.37 -2.41 -27.71
CA GLY A 480 4.86 -1.56 -28.81
C GLY A 480 6.28 -1.90 -29.27
N SER A 481 6.59 -1.56 -30.52
CA SER A 481 7.88 -1.81 -31.19
C SER A 481 9.07 -1.05 -30.58
N GLY A 482 8.81 0.03 -29.84
CA GLY A 482 9.86 0.79 -29.16
C GLY A 482 10.46 1.89 -30.04
N SER A 483 10.42 3.15 -29.59
CA SER A 483 11.24 4.22 -30.18
C SER A 483 11.94 4.99 -29.07
N LYS A 484 13.22 5.36 -29.24
CA LYS A 484 13.91 6.17 -28.23
C LYS A 484 13.26 7.55 -28.15
N ARG A 485 12.85 7.96 -26.95
CA ARG A 485 12.29 9.28 -26.67
C ARG A 485 13.06 9.98 -25.57
N SER A 486 13.20 11.29 -25.72
CA SER A 486 13.60 12.15 -24.61
C SER A 486 12.37 12.47 -23.78
N VAL A 487 12.47 12.30 -22.48
CA VAL A 487 11.42 12.61 -21.51
C VAL A 487 12.04 13.26 -20.30
N SER A 488 11.28 14.10 -19.62
CA SER A 488 11.68 14.65 -18.33
C SER A 488 10.66 14.33 -17.23
N VAL A 489 11.19 14.14 -16.02
CA VAL A 489 10.44 13.84 -14.79
C VAL A 489 10.88 14.83 -13.71
N GLY A 490 9.95 15.37 -12.96
CA GLY A 490 10.25 16.30 -11.86
C GLY A 490 10.26 17.78 -12.23
N GLY A 491 9.85 18.11 -13.46
CA GLY A 491 9.65 19.50 -13.87
C GLY A 491 8.68 20.24 -12.93
N VAL A 492 8.69 21.57 -12.98
CA VAL A 492 7.91 22.43 -12.05
C VAL A 492 6.42 22.09 -12.03
N CYS A 493 5.88 21.61 -13.15
CA CYS A 493 4.48 21.24 -13.33
C CYS A 493 4.18 19.74 -13.17
N ASP A 494 5.18 18.94 -12.82
CA ASP A 494 5.04 17.51 -12.68
C ASP A 494 4.20 17.16 -11.44
N LYS A 495 3.06 16.50 -11.70
CA LYS A 495 2.05 16.11 -10.70
C LYS A 495 2.27 14.70 -10.18
N GLU A 496 3.24 13.98 -10.74
CA GLU A 496 3.41 12.56 -10.52
C GLU A 496 4.64 12.30 -9.65
N MET A 497 5.83 12.70 -10.09
CA MET A 497 7.07 12.47 -9.35
C MET A 497 7.98 13.67 -9.41
N ARG A 498 8.56 14.05 -8.26
CA ARG A 498 9.55 15.13 -8.14
C ARG A 498 10.80 14.63 -7.43
N PRO A 499 11.89 14.35 -8.15
CA PRO A 499 13.19 14.05 -7.58
C PRO A 499 13.72 15.28 -6.82
N VAL A 500 14.42 15.05 -5.72
CA VAL A 500 14.94 16.11 -4.84
C VAL A 500 16.40 15.83 -4.49
N ALA A 501 17.25 16.77 -4.86
CA ALA A 501 18.66 16.81 -4.56
C ALA A 501 18.94 17.54 -3.23
N ARG A 502 20.12 17.31 -2.64
CA ARG A 502 20.65 18.09 -1.51
C ARG A 502 19.73 18.23 -0.29
N VAL A 503 18.90 17.22 -0.03
CA VAL A 503 18.18 17.13 1.25
C VAL A 503 19.21 16.91 2.37
N PRO A 504 19.19 17.71 3.45
CA PRO A 504 20.16 17.65 4.55
C PRO A 504 20.27 16.30 5.26
#